data_AF-A0A1H5H0W6-F1
#
_entry.id   AF-A0A1H5H0W6-F1
#
_cell.length_a   1.000
_cell.length_b   1.000
_cell.length_c   1.000
_cell.angle_alpha   90.00
_cell.angle_beta   90.00
_cell.angle_gamma   90.00
#
_symmetry.space_group_name_H-M   'P 1'
#
loop_
_entity.id
_entity.type
_entity.pdbx_description
1 polymer ?
#
loop_
_entity_poly.entity_id
_entity_poly.type
_entity_poly.pdbx_seq_one_letter_code
_entity_poly.pdbx_strand_id
1 'polypeptide(L)' 'MIIKLYGAQRCHKTIYYQEFFLAKNIDFIFLDVEKNSEYAQELRKLYENKKLNFPTITIGKKKTQKPFR' A
#
# COMPACT_ATOMS: atom_id res chain seq x y z
N MET A 1 -16.18 -1.98 -0.42
CA MET A 1 -14.88 -2.70 -0.47
C MET A 1 -13.79 -1.63 -0.43
N ILE A 2 -12.87 -1.64 0.54
CA ILE A 2 -11.87 -0.56 0.70
C ILE A 2 -10.52 -1.06 0.21
N ILE A 3 -9.92 -0.36 -0.75
CA ILE A 3 -8.54 -0.59 -1.21
C ILE A 3 -7.64 0.39 -0.47
N LYS A 4 -6.62 -0.13 0.21
CA LYS A 4 -5.58 0.70 0.83
C LYS A 4 -4.27 0.51 0.07
N LEU A 5 -3.58 1.60 -0.21
CA LEU A 5 -2.24 1.62 -0.78
C LEU A 5 -1.28 2.21 0.26
N TYR A 6 -0.51 1.34 0.91
CA TYR A 6 0.59 1.74 1.78
C TYR A 6 1.80 2.07 0.93
N GLY A 7 2.36 3.27 1.08
CA GLY A 7 3.48 3.71 0.26
C GLY A 7 4.13 4.98 0.78
N ALA A 8 4.97 5.57 -0.05
CA ALA A 8 5.63 6.84 0.23
C ALA A 8 5.59 7.72 -1.03
N GLN A 9 5.41 9.03 -0.86
CA GLN A 9 5.35 9.97 -2.00
C GLN A 9 6.62 10.00 -2.84
N ARG A 10 7.78 9.73 -2.24
CA ARG A 10 9.07 9.66 -2.98
C ARG A 10 9.26 8.34 -3.76
N CYS A 11 8.38 7.35 -3.61
CA CYS A 11 8.55 6.03 -4.18
C CYS A 11 7.88 5.93 -5.56
N HIS A 12 8.69 5.77 -6.62
CA HIS A 12 8.21 5.63 -8.00
C HIS A 12 7.12 4.56 -8.17
N LYS A 13 7.28 3.40 -7.52
CA LYS A 13 6.27 2.32 -7.60
C LYS A 13 4.96 2.70 -6.92
N THR A 14 5.01 3.50 -5.85
CA THR A 14 3.79 3.99 -5.17
C THR A 14 3.04 4.94 -6.08
N ILE A 15 3.74 5.91 -6.69
CA ILE A 15 3.17 6.86 -7.65
C ILE A 15 2.51 6.11 -8.81
N TYR A 16 3.20 5.12 -9.39
CA TYR A 16 2.65 4.28 -10.45
C TYR A 16 1.31 3.63 -10.09
N TYR A 17 1.18 3.07 -8.87
CA TYR A 17 -0.10 2.47 -8.46
C TYR A 17 -1.19 3.50 -8.17
N GLN A 18 -0.85 4.68 -7.66
CA GLN A 18 -1.81 5.77 -7.52
C GLN A 18 -2.38 6.18 -8.87
N GLU A 19 -1.50 6.45 -9.85
CA GLU A 19 -1.89 6.80 -11.22
C GLU A 19 -2.71 5.69 -11.87
N PHE A 20 -2.30 4.43 -11.70
CA PHE A 20 -3.04 3.28 -12.23
C PHE A 20 -4.46 3.18 -11.65
N PHE A 21 -4.64 3.38 -10.35
CA PHE A 21 -5.98 3.35 -9.74
C PHE A 21 -6.85 4.52 -10.20
N LEU A 22 -6.28 5.73 -10.27
CA LEU A 22 -6.97 6.91 -10.80
C LEU A 22 -7.39 6.68 -12.26
N ALA A 23 -6.50 6.16 -13.12
CA ALA A 23 -6.79 5.88 -14.52
C ALA A 23 -7.85 4.79 -14.74
N LYS A 24 -8.10 3.95 -13.72
CA LYS A 24 -9.11 2.90 -13.74
C LYS A 24 -10.39 3.27 -13.00
N ASN A 25 -10.51 4.50 -12.49
CA ASN A 25 -11.61 4.94 -11.62
C ASN A 25 -11.83 3.99 -10.44
N ILE A 26 -10.74 3.51 -9.85
CA ILE A 26 -10.76 2.63 -8.68
C ILE A 26 -10.56 3.51 -7.44
N ASP A 27 -11.54 3.53 -6.54
CA ASP A 27 -11.41 4.22 -5.26
C ASP A 27 -10.39 3.52 -4.36
N PHE A 28 -9.44 4.30 -3.82
CA PHE A 28 -8.43 3.81 -2.90
C PHE A 28 -8.06 4.87 -1.86
N ILE A 29 -7.52 4.40 -0.73
CA ILE A 29 -6.96 5.25 0.31
C ILE A 29 -5.44 5.15 0.25
N PHE A 30 -4.78 6.28 0.05
CA PHE A 30 -3.33 6.34 0.15
C PHE A 30 -2.89 6.53 1.60
N LEU A 31 -2.01 5.65 2.08
CA LEU A 31 -1.48 5.64 3.43
C LEU A 31 0.04 5.85 3.37
N ASP A 32 0.46 7.10 3.60
CA ASP A 32 1.87 7.49 3.57
C ASP A 32 2.60 7.03 4.84
N VAL A 33 3.42 5.98 4.72
CA VAL A 33 4.11 5.36 5.85
C VAL A 33 5.35 6.13 6.30
N GLU A 34 5.82 7.10 5.53
CA GLU A 34 6.93 7.97 5.95
C GLU A 34 6.42 9.18 6.73
N LYS A 35 5.23 9.67 6.40
CA LYS A 35 4.60 10.81 7.09
C LYS A 35 3.77 10.40 8.31
N ASN A 36 3.26 9.17 8.36
CA ASN A 36 2.43 8.69 9.46
C ASN A 36 2.97 7.37 10.06
N SER A 37 3.42 7.46 11.32
CA SER A 37 3.97 6.33 12.07
C SER A 37 2.94 5.21 12.36
N GLU A 38 1.66 5.54 12.44
CA GLU A 38 0.59 4.55 12.63
C GLU A 38 0.42 3.68 11.38
N TYR A 39 0.46 4.28 10.19
CA TYR A 39 0.41 3.54 8.92
C TYR A 39 1.64 2.67 8.72
N ALA A 40 2.81 3.17 9.13
CA ALA A 40 4.03 2.36 9.18
C ALA A 40 3.87 1.15 10.11
N GLN A 41 3.30 1.35 11.30
CA GLN A 41 3.06 0.27 12.25
C GLN A 41 2.01 -0.73 11.73
N GLU A 42 0.92 -0.26 11.12
CA GLU A 42 -0.09 -1.10 10.47
C GLU A 42 0.56 -1.96 9.37
N LEU A 43 1.38 -1.36 8.50
CA LEU A 43 2.11 -2.07 7.44
C LEU A 43 3.07 -3.12 8.02
N ARG A 44 3.83 -2.79 9.07
CA ARG A 44 4.75 -3.75 9.70
C ARG A 44 4.03 -4.96 10.28
N LYS A 45 2.82 -4.78 10.85
CA LYS A 45 1.98 -5.89 11.34
C LYS A 45 1.53 -6.82 10.21
N LEU A 46 1.64 -6.40 8.94
CA LEU A 46 1.31 -7.27 7.80
C LEU A 46 2.39 -8.32 7.50
N TYR A 47 3.63 -8.15 7.99
CA TYR A 47 4.76 -9.03 7.70
C TYR A 47 5.46 -9.51 8.97
N GLU A 48 5.83 -10.80 9.03
CA GLU A 48 6.56 -11.37 10.19
C GLU A 48 7.92 -10.69 10.41
N ASN A 49 8.58 -10.26 9.32
CA ASN A 49 9.87 -9.57 9.38
C ASN A 49 9.78 -8.11 9.86
N LYS A 50 8.57 -7.56 10.07
CA LYS A 50 8.29 -6.18 10.49
C LYS A 50 8.99 -5.11 9.64
N LYS A 51 9.35 -5.42 8.40
CA LYS A 51 9.93 -4.45 7.45
C LYS A 51 8.83 -3.63 6.81
N LEU A 52 9.15 -2.38 6.47
CA LEU A 52 8.29 -1.51 5.68
C LEU A 52 8.40 -1.89 4.20
N ASN A 53 7.73 -2.98 3.82
CA ASN A 53 7.69 -3.43 2.43
C ASN A 53 6.61 -2.60 1.71
N PHE A 54 7.00 -1.59 0.94
CA PHE A 54 6.07 -0.76 0.17
C PHE A 54 6.53 -0.55 -1.28
N PRO A 55 5.60 -0.34 -2.24
CA PRO A 55 4.15 -0.23 -2.05
C PRO A 55 3.47 -1.56 -1.70
N THR A 56 2.50 -1.52 -0.78
CA THR A 56 1.66 -2.67 -0.40
C THR A 56 0.19 -2.31 -0.58
N ILE A 57 -0.56 -3.21 -1.22
CA ILE A 57 -1.98 -3.02 -1.51
C ILE A 57 -2.78 -4.05 -0.70
N THR A 58 -3.81 -3.58 0.02
CA THR A 58 -4.76 -4.47 0.72
C THR A 58 -6.18 -4.21 0.26
N ILE A 59 -6.97 -5.27 0.07
CA ILE A 59 -8.35 -5.19 -0.40
C ILE A 59 -9.27 -5.76 0.68
N GLY A 60 -10.07 -4.89 1.32
CA GLY A 60 -10.88 -5.27 2.47
C GLY A 60 -10.02 -5.83 3.61
N LYS A 61 -10.48 -6.92 4.25
CA LYS A 61 -9.72 -7.62 5.31
C LYS A 61 -8.72 -8.67 4.78
N LYS A 62 -8.68 -8.91 3.46
CA LYS A 62 -7.82 -9.94 2.86
C LYS A 62 -6.50 -9.32 2.37
N LYS A 63 -5.37 -9.90 2.81
CA LYS A 63 -4.05 -9.62 2.26
C LYS A 63 -3.95 -10.24 0.87
N THR A 64 -3.62 -9.44 -0.15
CA THR A 64 -3.22 -9.95 -1.47
C THR A 64 -1.72 -9.71 -1.63
N GLN A 65 -0.93 -10.79 -1.58
CA GLN A 65 0.45 -10.75 -2.04
C GLN A 65 0.48 -10.96 -3.55
N LYS A 66 1.32 -10.20 -4.25
CA LYS A 66 1.54 -10.39 -5.69
C LYS A 66 2.35 -11.68 -5.88
N PRO A 67 1.92 -12.65 -6.73
CA PRO A 67 2.80 -13.73 -7.14
C PRO A 67 3.96 -13.15 -7.96
N PHE A 68 5.19 -13.51 -7.61
CA PHE A 68 6.33 -13.31 -8.50
C PHE A 68 6.16 -14.27 -9.68
N ARG A 69 6.18 -13.74 -10.90
CA ARG A 69 6.32 -14.52 -12.13
C ARG A 69 7.74 -14.32 -12.63
#